data_AF-A0A0H5SJT0-F1
#
_entry.id   AF-A0A0H5SJT0-F1
#
_cell.length_a   1.000
_cell.length_b   1.000
_cell.length_c   1.000
_cell.angle_alpha   90.00
_cell.angle_beta   90.00
_cell.angle_gamma   90.00
#
_symmetry.space_group_name_H-M   'P 1'
#
loop_
_entity.id
_entity.type
_entity.pdbx_description
1 polymer ?
#
loop_
_entity_poly.entity_id
_entity_poly.type
_entity_poly.pdbx_seq_one_letter_code
_entity_poly.pdbx_strand_id
1 'polypeptide(L)'
;MKIPLQYQRTEYDCGPTSLLNAISFLIDREDFPPDILRHCMMYTLDSYNEKGEAYKNGTSKMAMIFLAGWLNEYARVTKFPIYTETLSGKDVYIREGSKIIEALRQGGAVVVRVFLDCGHYITLTGISDNAIEVFDPYYQETLSYKEEISIIHDKPFSANRRVAFDVFNREENTPYALGPVENREAVILFNTNTRKTPEKTIEYFL
;
A
#
# COMPACT_ATOMS: atom_id res chain seq x y z
N MET A 1 11.03 -16.69 5.16
CA MET A 1 11.65 -16.00 4.01
C MET A 1 10.66 -15.08 3.30
N LYS A 2 11.15 -13.97 2.77
CA LYS A 2 10.40 -13.08 1.87
C LYS A 2 10.18 -13.72 0.49
N ILE A 3 9.13 -13.27 -0.19
CA ILE A 3 8.85 -13.59 -1.60
C ILE A 3 8.79 -12.32 -2.45
N PRO A 4 9.02 -12.41 -3.76
CA PRO A 4 8.75 -11.29 -4.66
C PRO A 4 7.31 -10.80 -4.54
N LEU A 5 7.15 -9.49 -4.62
CA LEU A 5 5.83 -8.86 -4.68
C LEU A 5 5.19 -9.14 -6.05
N GLN A 6 3.86 -9.12 -6.07
CA GLN A 6 3.07 -9.66 -7.18
C GLN A 6 2.42 -8.56 -8.01
N TYR A 7 2.31 -8.82 -9.31
CA TYR A 7 1.50 -8.03 -10.23
C TYR A 7 0.05 -8.52 -10.22
N GLN A 8 -0.87 -7.61 -10.51
CA GLN A 8 -2.30 -7.92 -10.65
C GLN A 8 -2.54 -8.85 -11.83
N ARG A 9 -3.61 -9.64 -11.77
CA ARG A 9 -3.95 -10.64 -12.79
C ARG A 9 -4.95 -10.14 -13.81
N THR A 10 -5.76 -9.16 -13.44
CA THR A 10 -6.86 -8.59 -14.22
C THR A 10 -6.76 -7.07 -14.19
N GLU A 11 -7.63 -6.38 -14.91
CA GLU A 11 -7.70 -4.90 -14.85
C GLU A 11 -8.33 -4.37 -13.55
N TYR A 12 -8.69 -5.24 -12.60
CA TYR A 12 -9.57 -4.88 -11.47
C TYR A 12 -9.00 -5.24 -10.09
N ASP A 13 -7.95 -6.06 -10.00
CA ASP A 13 -7.43 -6.63 -8.75
C ASP A 13 -6.20 -5.91 -8.18
N CYS A 14 -5.99 -4.63 -8.54
CA CYS A 14 -4.93 -3.80 -7.94
C CYS A 14 -5.06 -3.66 -6.42
N GLY A 15 -6.29 -3.60 -5.91
CA GLY A 15 -6.62 -3.51 -4.49
C GLY A 15 -6.10 -4.69 -3.66
N PRO A 16 -6.62 -5.92 -3.87
CA PRO A 16 -6.14 -7.09 -3.13
C PRO A 16 -4.65 -7.33 -3.33
N THR A 17 -4.15 -7.15 -4.55
CA THR A 17 -2.72 -7.34 -4.85
C THR A 17 -1.86 -6.39 -4.03
N SER A 18 -2.19 -5.10 -3.96
CA SER A 18 -1.44 -4.12 -3.16
C SER A 18 -1.49 -4.39 -1.67
N LEU A 19 -2.65 -4.82 -1.15
CA LEU A 19 -2.78 -5.17 0.26
C LEU A 19 -1.96 -6.40 0.62
N LEU A 20 -2.03 -7.46 -0.20
CA LEU A 20 -1.25 -8.68 -0.01
C LEU A 20 0.25 -8.44 -0.18
N ASN A 21 0.65 -7.55 -1.09
CA ASN A 21 2.04 -7.11 -1.23
C ASN A 21 2.54 -6.37 0.02
N ALA A 22 1.73 -5.47 0.60
CA ALA A 22 2.09 -4.79 1.83
C ALA A 22 2.33 -5.77 2.99
N ILE A 23 1.47 -6.79 3.13
CA ILE A 23 1.62 -7.82 4.16
C ILE A 23 2.84 -8.71 3.86
N SER A 24 3.06 -9.10 2.61
CA SER A 24 4.22 -9.93 2.19
C SER A 24 5.55 -9.19 2.33
N PHE A 25 5.55 -7.86 2.19
CA PHE A 25 6.71 -7.02 2.50
C PHE A 25 7.03 -7.05 4.00
N LEU A 26 6.01 -7.10 4.87
CA LEU A 26 6.16 -7.03 6.33
C LEU A 26 6.35 -8.39 7.01
N ILE A 27 5.78 -9.46 6.48
CA ILE A 27 5.72 -10.81 7.07
C ILE A 27 6.40 -11.81 6.14
N ASP A 28 7.06 -12.82 6.71
CA ASP A 28 7.67 -13.89 5.92
C ASP A 28 6.61 -14.89 5.46
N ARG A 29 6.82 -15.54 4.31
CA ARG A 29 5.83 -16.46 3.71
C ARG A 29 5.41 -17.57 4.67
N GLU A 30 6.36 -18.10 5.44
CA GLU A 30 6.19 -19.19 6.40
C GLU A 30 5.26 -18.81 7.55
N ASP A 31 5.18 -17.51 7.86
CA ASP A 31 4.31 -16.96 8.90
C ASP A 31 2.99 -16.41 8.31
N PHE A 32 2.82 -16.39 6.98
CA PHE A 32 1.65 -15.82 6.34
C PHE A 32 0.42 -16.75 6.50
N PRO A 33 -0.63 -16.36 7.24
CA PRO A 33 -1.78 -17.21 7.46
C PRO A 33 -2.69 -17.28 6.22
N PRO A 34 -3.15 -18.48 5.82
CA PRO A 34 -4.04 -18.64 4.67
C PRO A 34 -5.38 -17.92 4.85
N ASP A 35 -5.84 -17.73 6.08
CA ASP A 35 -7.05 -16.98 6.43
C ASP A 35 -7.01 -15.54 5.92
N ILE A 36 -5.85 -14.87 6.01
CA ILE A 36 -5.64 -13.50 5.54
C ILE A 36 -5.74 -13.46 4.02
N LEU A 37 -5.10 -14.40 3.32
CA LEU A 37 -5.18 -14.49 1.86
C LEU A 37 -6.65 -14.65 1.42
N ARG A 38 -7.36 -15.60 2.05
CA ARG A 38 -8.77 -15.86 1.74
C ARG A 38 -9.64 -14.64 2.02
N HIS A 39 -9.49 -13.99 3.16
CA HIS A 39 -10.32 -12.82 3.51
C HIS A 39 -10.05 -11.63 2.60
N CYS A 40 -8.78 -11.34 2.28
CA CYS A 40 -8.44 -10.29 1.32
C CYS A 40 -9.14 -10.54 -0.01
N MET A 41 -9.02 -11.75 -0.57
CA MET A 41 -9.66 -12.07 -1.85
C MET A 41 -11.19 -12.07 -1.80
N MET A 42 -11.79 -12.45 -0.67
CA MET A 42 -13.25 -12.54 -0.53
C MET A 42 -13.95 -11.19 -0.31
N TYR A 43 -13.26 -10.22 0.30
CA TYR A 43 -13.85 -8.91 0.65
C TYR A 43 -13.33 -7.75 -0.20
N THR A 44 -12.38 -7.99 -1.09
CA THR A 44 -12.02 -7.06 -2.18
C THR A 44 -12.77 -7.45 -3.45
N LEU A 45 -12.54 -6.70 -4.55
CA LEU A 45 -13.31 -6.87 -5.79
C LEU A 45 -14.82 -6.84 -5.48
N ASP A 46 -15.28 -5.81 -4.77
CA ASP A 46 -16.64 -5.72 -4.23
C ASP A 46 -17.55 -4.78 -5.06
N SER A 47 -16.98 -4.08 -6.04
CA SER A 47 -17.67 -3.02 -6.77
C SER A 47 -18.21 -3.48 -8.13
N TYR A 48 -19.32 -2.88 -8.56
CA TYR A 48 -19.93 -3.07 -9.88
C TYR A 48 -19.59 -1.89 -10.78
N ASN A 49 -19.46 -2.12 -12.08
CA ASN A 49 -19.33 -1.02 -13.04
C ASN A 49 -20.70 -0.41 -13.39
N GLU A 50 -20.70 0.64 -14.22
CA GLU A 50 -21.92 1.35 -14.65
C GLU A 50 -22.92 0.46 -15.42
N LYS A 51 -22.46 -0.68 -15.95
CA LYS A 51 -23.30 -1.67 -16.65
C LYS A 51 -23.87 -2.74 -15.71
N GLY A 52 -23.60 -2.66 -14.41
CA GLY A 52 -24.01 -3.65 -13.43
C GLY A 52 -23.20 -4.95 -13.48
N GLU A 53 -22.03 -4.94 -14.13
CA GLU A 53 -21.15 -6.11 -14.15
C GLU A 53 -20.36 -6.17 -12.84
N ALA A 54 -20.46 -7.31 -12.14
CA ALA A 54 -19.77 -7.52 -10.89
C ALA A 54 -18.24 -7.43 -11.06
N TYR A 55 -17.58 -6.85 -10.07
CA TYR A 55 -16.12 -6.83 -9.88
C TYR A 55 -15.34 -5.95 -10.87
N LYS A 56 -16.00 -5.44 -11.91
CA LYS A 56 -15.41 -4.62 -12.98
C LYS A 56 -15.21 -3.14 -12.61
N ASN A 57 -15.36 -2.79 -11.34
CA ASN A 57 -14.92 -1.51 -10.79
C ASN A 57 -13.90 -1.71 -9.65
N GLY A 58 -13.36 -2.93 -9.54
CA GLY A 58 -12.32 -3.28 -8.58
C GLY A 58 -12.78 -3.22 -7.12
N THR A 59 -11.89 -2.69 -6.28
CA THR A 59 -12.03 -2.67 -4.82
C THR A 59 -12.45 -1.28 -4.34
N SER A 60 -13.52 -1.22 -3.53
CA SER A 60 -14.00 0.02 -2.95
C SER A 60 -13.13 0.51 -1.79
N LYS A 61 -13.31 1.79 -1.45
CA LYS A 61 -12.74 2.41 -0.24
C LYS A 61 -13.18 1.68 1.03
N MET A 62 -14.46 1.29 1.06
CA MET A 62 -15.06 0.63 2.21
C MET A 62 -14.46 -0.75 2.44
N ALA A 63 -14.18 -1.50 1.36
CA ALA A 63 -13.50 -2.79 1.45
C ALA A 63 -12.11 -2.65 2.09
N MET A 64 -11.35 -1.62 1.72
CA MET A 64 -10.03 -1.34 2.32
C MET A 64 -10.13 -1.01 3.82
N ILE A 65 -11.07 -0.13 4.19
CA ILE A 65 -11.32 0.23 5.59
C ILE A 65 -11.75 -0.99 6.40
N PHE A 66 -12.67 -1.80 5.86
CA PHE A 66 -13.14 -3.03 6.48
C PHE A 66 -12.00 -4.02 6.71
N LEU A 67 -11.15 -4.26 5.70
CA LEU A 67 -10.02 -5.19 5.81
C LEU A 67 -8.97 -4.71 6.81
N ALA A 68 -8.70 -3.40 6.88
CA ALA A 68 -7.83 -2.84 7.92
C ALA A 68 -8.37 -3.13 9.33
N GLY A 69 -9.65 -2.83 9.58
CA GLY A 69 -10.31 -3.15 10.85
C GLY A 69 -10.29 -4.65 11.16
N TRP A 70 -10.60 -5.48 10.17
CA TRP A 70 -10.57 -6.93 10.31
C TRP A 70 -9.18 -7.47 10.65
N LEU A 71 -8.11 -6.95 10.03
CA LEU A 71 -6.73 -7.34 10.33
C LEU A 71 -6.36 -7.04 11.79
N ASN A 72 -6.82 -5.91 12.34
CA ASN A 72 -6.61 -5.58 13.76
C ASN A 72 -7.34 -6.54 14.70
N GLU A 73 -8.59 -6.92 14.38
CA GLU A 73 -9.33 -7.92 15.16
C GLU A 73 -8.71 -9.32 15.02
N TYR A 74 -8.28 -9.68 13.82
CA TYR A 74 -7.56 -10.93 13.56
C TYR A 74 -6.29 -11.00 14.40
N ALA A 75 -5.48 -9.94 14.42
CA ALA A 75 -4.28 -9.82 15.25
C ALA A 75 -4.58 -9.95 16.74
N ARG A 76 -5.65 -9.30 17.22
CA ARG A 76 -6.06 -9.36 18.64
C ARG A 76 -6.34 -10.78 19.11
N VAL A 77 -7.05 -11.56 18.29
CA VAL A 77 -7.50 -12.93 18.60
C VAL A 77 -6.37 -13.95 18.39
N THR A 78 -5.63 -13.86 17.28
CA THR A 78 -4.63 -14.88 16.88
C THR A 78 -3.21 -14.57 17.36
N LYS A 79 -2.96 -13.35 17.84
CA LYS A 79 -1.62 -12.81 18.12
C LYS A 79 -0.73 -12.67 16.88
N PHE A 80 -1.32 -12.68 15.68
CA PHE A 80 -0.60 -12.37 14.46
C PHE A 80 -0.02 -10.95 14.53
N PRO A 81 1.28 -10.74 14.23
CA PRO A 81 1.98 -9.50 14.54
C PRO A 81 1.73 -8.40 13.49
N ILE A 82 0.46 -8.04 13.27
CA ILE A 82 0.07 -6.97 12.36
C ILE A 82 -0.73 -5.90 13.09
N TYR A 83 -0.50 -4.65 12.70
CA TYR A 83 -1.32 -3.52 13.10
C TYR A 83 -1.58 -2.66 11.87
N THR A 84 -2.81 -2.15 11.76
CA THR A 84 -3.20 -1.27 10.66
C THR A 84 -3.88 0.00 11.16
N GLU A 85 -3.72 1.08 10.39
CA GLU A 85 -4.35 2.38 10.61
C GLU A 85 -4.86 2.92 9.27
N THR A 86 -6.08 3.45 9.24
CA THR A 86 -6.66 4.06 8.04
C THR A 86 -6.53 5.58 8.10
N LEU A 87 -6.20 6.19 6.97
CA LEU A 87 -6.17 7.64 6.79
C LEU A 87 -7.15 8.03 5.67
N SER A 88 -7.71 9.23 5.76
CA SER A 88 -8.56 9.79 4.72
C SER A 88 -8.40 11.29 4.61
N GLY A 89 -8.81 11.84 3.46
CA GLY A 89 -8.90 13.28 3.31
C GLY A 89 -7.54 13.99 3.42
N LYS A 90 -7.53 15.08 4.19
CA LYS A 90 -6.36 15.92 4.45
C LYS A 90 -5.20 15.21 5.14
N ASP A 91 -5.45 14.08 5.80
CA ASP A 91 -4.42 13.31 6.51
C ASP A 91 -3.60 12.43 5.55
N VAL A 92 -4.02 12.33 4.28
CA VAL A 92 -3.33 11.57 3.23
C VAL A 92 -2.51 12.51 2.36
N TYR A 93 -1.23 12.64 2.70
CA TYR A 93 -0.24 13.43 1.95
C TYR A 93 1.17 12.89 2.17
N ILE A 94 2.07 13.18 1.24
CA ILE A 94 3.47 12.73 1.24
C ILE A 94 4.38 13.94 1.46
N ARG A 95 4.68 14.24 2.72
CA ARG A 95 5.63 15.27 3.12
C ARG A 95 6.19 14.93 4.49
N GLU A 96 7.32 15.51 4.83
CA GLU A 96 7.88 15.47 6.17
C GLU A 96 6.82 15.73 7.24
N GLY A 97 6.79 14.90 8.30
CA GLY A 97 5.78 14.95 9.36
C GLY A 97 4.42 14.33 9.02
N SER A 98 4.22 13.79 7.81
CA SER A 98 3.01 13.01 7.51
C SER A 98 3.09 11.62 8.12
N LYS A 99 1.94 11.08 8.55
CA LYS A 99 1.83 9.72 9.09
C LYS A 99 2.35 8.66 8.11
N ILE A 100 2.23 8.91 6.80
CA ILE A 100 2.75 8.01 5.76
C ILE A 100 4.29 8.00 5.79
N ILE A 101 4.93 9.17 5.81
CA ILE A 101 6.39 9.26 5.89
C ILE A 101 6.92 8.63 7.19
N GLU A 102 6.26 8.91 8.31
CA GLU A 102 6.61 8.30 9.59
C GLU A 102 6.48 6.78 9.54
N ALA A 103 5.39 6.25 8.99
CA ALA A 103 5.17 4.81 8.87
C ALA A 103 6.28 4.11 8.08
N LEU A 104 6.66 4.67 6.93
CA LEU A 104 7.74 4.11 6.09
C LEU A 104 9.09 4.12 6.82
N ARG A 105 9.42 5.20 7.56
CA ARG A 105 10.66 5.25 8.37
C ARG A 105 10.68 4.24 9.50
N GLN A 106 9.52 3.95 10.06
CA GLN A 106 9.35 2.95 11.10
C GLN A 106 9.40 1.50 10.56
N GLY A 107 9.63 1.32 9.26
CA GLY A 107 9.68 0.02 8.58
C GLY A 107 8.29 -0.55 8.28
N GLY A 108 7.26 0.29 8.29
CA GLY A 108 5.91 -0.05 7.85
C GLY A 108 5.77 -0.05 6.33
N ALA A 109 4.61 -0.49 5.86
CA ALA A 109 4.17 -0.36 4.47
C ALA A 109 2.87 0.44 4.42
N VAL A 110 2.58 1.08 3.30
CA VAL A 110 1.34 1.87 3.15
C VAL A 110 0.70 1.54 1.82
N VAL A 111 -0.58 1.21 1.82
CA VAL A 111 -1.40 1.09 0.60
C VAL A 111 -2.10 2.41 0.37
N VAL A 112 -1.92 3.00 -0.79
CA VAL A 112 -2.57 4.28 -1.16
C VAL A 112 -3.34 4.12 -2.47
N ARG A 113 -4.39 4.91 -2.62
CA ARG A 113 -5.09 5.07 -3.90
C ARG A 113 -4.52 6.27 -4.64
N VAL A 114 -4.03 6.05 -5.85
CA VAL A 114 -3.54 7.07 -6.79
C VAL A 114 -4.39 7.09 -8.06
N PHE A 115 -4.17 8.09 -8.90
CA PHE A 115 -4.71 8.13 -10.25
C PHE A 115 -3.74 7.48 -11.25
N LEU A 116 -4.23 6.55 -12.05
CA LEU A 116 -3.52 5.92 -13.16
C LEU A 116 -4.55 5.54 -14.23
N ASP A 117 -4.95 6.51 -15.04
CA ASP A 117 -6.14 6.51 -15.94
C ASP A 117 -7.50 6.37 -15.21
N CYS A 118 -7.53 5.59 -14.13
CA CYS A 118 -8.62 5.46 -13.17
C CYS A 118 -8.05 5.41 -11.74
N GLY A 119 -8.89 5.05 -10.76
CA GLY A 119 -8.43 4.82 -9.40
C GLY A 119 -7.61 3.55 -9.29
N HIS A 120 -6.39 3.65 -8.76
CA HIS A 120 -5.45 2.54 -8.71
C HIS A 120 -4.81 2.42 -7.33
N TYR A 121 -4.71 1.21 -6.80
CA TYR A 121 -4.00 0.96 -5.54
C TYR A 121 -2.57 0.52 -5.79
N ILE A 122 -1.65 1.06 -4.99
CA ILE A 122 -0.22 0.71 -5.01
C ILE A 122 0.30 0.52 -3.58
N THR A 123 1.45 -0.14 -3.43
CA THR A 123 2.12 -0.36 -2.14
C THR A 123 3.36 0.53 -2.02
N LEU A 124 3.42 1.39 -1.00
CA LEU A 124 4.60 2.15 -0.61
C LEU A 124 5.42 1.33 0.40
N THR A 125 6.72 1.16 0.17
CA THR A 125 7.58 0.25 0.97
C THR A 125 8.85 0.91 1.50
N GLY A 126 9.21 2.10 1.04
CA GLY A 126 10.40 2.79 1.53
C GLY A 126 10.51 4.23 1.04
N ILE A 127 11.50 4.95 1.56
CA ILE A 127 11.83 6.32 1.15
C ILE A 127 13.26 6.32 0.62
N SER A 128 13.47 6.99 -0.51
CA SER A 128 14.79 7.20 -1.11
C SER A 128 14.90 8.66 -1.56
N ASP A 129 15.76 9.45 -0.91
CA ASP A 129 15.88 10.90 -1.06
C ASP A 129 14.51 11.61 -0.92
N ASN A 130 14.08 12.38 -1.94
CA ASN A 130 12.77 13.05 -2.02
C ASN A 130 11.72 12.23 -2.80
N ALA A 131 11.83 10.91 -2.77
CA ALA A 131 10.93 10.01 -3.48
C ALA A 131 10.53 8.81 -2.61
N ILE A 132 9.39 8.22 -2.94
CA ILE A 132 8.90 6.99 -2.33
C ILE A 132 9.24 5.83 -3.25
N GLU A 133 9.77 4.76 -2.67
CA GLU A 133 9.89 3.46 -3.33
C GLU A 133 8.55 2.75 -3.22
N VAL A 134 8.00 2.37 -4.37
CA VAL A 134 6.66 1.77 -4.46
C VAL A 134 6.70 0.50 -5.29
N PHE A 135 5.78 -0.40 -4.98
CA PHE A 135 5.40 -1.49 -5.84
C PHE A 135 4.03 -1.20 -6.45
N ASP A 136 4.04 -0.92 -7.74
CA ASP A 136 2.85 -0.81 -8.57
C ASP A 136 2.47 -2.22 -9.08
N PRO A 137 1.30 -2.76 -8.73
CA PRO A 137 0.88 -4.07 -9.22
C PRO A 137 0.52 -4.08 -10.71
N TYR A 138 0.41 -2.93 -11.36
CA TYR A 138 0.21 -2.82 -12.81
C TYR A 138 1.54 -2.90 -13.54
N TYR A 139 1.83 -4.04 -14.18
CA TYR A 139 3.10 -4.24 -14.87
C TYR A 139 3.17 -3.39 -16.15
N GLN A 140 4.24 -2.60 -16.26
CA GLN A 140 4.61 -1.93 -17.50
C GLN A 140 6.12 -2.08 -17.71
N GLU A 141 6.51 -2.48 -18.92
CA GLU A 141 7.91 -2.63 -19.33
C GLU A 141 8.63 -1.29 -19.44
N THR A 142 7.92 -0.25 -19.89
CA THR A 142 8.44 1.10 -20.07
C THR A 142 7.48 2.13 -19.50
N LEU A 143 8.01 3.24 -19.00
CA LEU A 143 7.22 4.39 -18.58
C LEU A 143 7.36 5.53 -19.57
N SER A 144 6.25 6.16 -19.91
CA SER A 144 6.20 7.40 -20.70
C SER A 144 5.98 8.63 -19.82
N TYR A 145 6.52 8.60 -18.60
CA TYR A 145 6.40 9.69 -17.62
C TYR A 145 7.65 10.58 -17.61
N LYS A 146 7.56 11.73 -16.93
CA LYS A 146 8.71 12.60 -16.67
C LYS A 146 9.68 11.92 -15.69
N GLU A 147 10.89 12.48 -15.56
CA GLU A 147 11.96 12.00 -14.65
C GLU A 147 11.53 11.85 -13.17
N GLU A 148 10.40 12.43 -12.77
CA GLU A 148 9.79 12.33 -11.44
C GLU A 148 9.29 10.91 -11.10
N ILE A 149 9.13 10.05 -12.10
CA ILE A 149 8.71 8.64 -11.96
C ILE A 149 9.68 7.75 -12.75
N SER A 150 10.31 6.79 -12.07
CA SER A 150 11.28 5.87 -12.69
C SER A 150 11.03 4.41 -12.32
N ILE A 151 11.50 3.49 -13.17
CA ILE A 151 11.43 2.04 -12.94
C ILE A 151 12.59 1.58 -12.06
N ILE A 152 12.31 0.64 -11.16
CA ILE A 152 13.30 -0.13 -10.41
C ILE A 152 13.23 -1.59 -10.89
N HIS A 153 14.37 -2.16 -11.30
CA HIS A 153 14.42 -3.52 -11.87
C HIS A 153 14.97 -4.58 -10.89
N ASP A 154 15.67 -4.17 -9.84
CA ASP A 154 16.50 -5.02 -8.98
C ASP A 154 15.97 -5.14 -7.54
N LYS A 155 14.75 -4.65 -7.27
CA LYS A 155 14.09 -4.74 -5.94
C LYS A 155 12.77 -5.55 -5.95
N PRO A 156 12.74 -6.79 -6.46
CA PRO A 156 11.49 -7.53 -6.65
C PRO A 156 10.73 -7.83 -5.35
N PHE A 157 11.37 -7.72 -4.18
CA PHE A 157 10.78 -7.96 -2.86
C PHE A 157 10.22 -6.69 -2.20
N SER A 158 10.42 -5.51 -2.79
CA SER A 158 10.01 -4.25 -2.17
C SER A 158 9.46 -3.20 -3.12
N ALA A 159 10.04 -2.99 -4.30
CA ALA A 159 9.67 -1.89 -5.16
C ALA A 159 9.98 -2.16 -6.64
N ASN A 160 9.15 -1.62 -7.52
CA ASN A 160 9.37 -1.64 -8.97
C ASN A 160 9.30 -0.22 -9.58
N ARG A 161 9.04 0.79 -8.75
CA ARG A 161 8.93 2.20 -9.14
C ARG A 161 9.50 3.10 -8.04
N ARG A 162 9.98 4.27 -8.46
CA ARG A 162 10.33 5.39 -7.59
C ARG A 162 9.54 6.61 -8.03
N VAL A 163 8.82 7.25 -7.11
CA VAL A 163 7.90 8.37 -7.39
C VAL A 163 8.23 9.54 -6.47
N ALA A 164 8.46 10.73 -7.05
CA ALA A 164 8.77 11.95 -6.29
C ALA A 164 7.59 12.40 -5.39
N PHE A 165 7.90 13.03 -4.25
CA PHE A 165 6.88 13.49 -3.28
C PHE A 165 5.86 14.44 -3.92
N ASP A 166 6.33 15.36 -4.77
CA ASP A 166 5.48 16.37 -5.41
C ASP A 166 4.48 15.76 -6.39
N VAL A 167 4.76 14.58 -6.95
CA VAL A 167 3.82 13.86 -7.82
C VAL A 167 2.61 13.41 -7.02
N PHE A 168 2.82 12.82 -5.84
CA PHE A 168 1.73 12.32 -4.99
C PHE A 168 0.79 13.43 -4.54
N ASN A 169 1.32 14.59 -4.15
CA ASN A 169 0.52 15.63 -3.50
C ASN A 169 -0.39 16.41 -4.46
N ARG A 170 -0.26 16.20 -5.78
CA ARG A 170 -1.12 16.80 -6.81
C ARG A 170 -2.59 16.45 -6.58
N GLU A 171 -3.46 17.42 -6.83
CA GLU A 171 -4.91 17.25 -6.72
C GLU A 171 -5.56 16.92 -8.06
N GLU A 172 -4.82 17.10 -9.16
CA GLU A 172 -5.23 16.73 -10.50
C GLU A 172 -5.18 15.21 -10.72
N ASN A 173 -6.00 14.73 -11.64
CA ASN A 173 -5.98 13.36 -12.13
C ASN A 173 -4.78 13.14 -13.06
N THR A 174 -3.58 13.12 -12.49
CA THR A 174 -2.33 12.82 -13.19
C THR A 174 -1.71 11.52 -12.65
N PRO A 175 -0.93 10.78 -13.46
CA PRO A 175 -0.34 9.52 -13.02
C PRO A 175 0.37 9.63 -11.67
N TYR A 176 0.04 8.72 -10.75
CA TYR A 176 0.51 8.62 -9.36
C TYR A 176 0.09 9.76 -8.40
N ALA A 177 -0.69 10.73 -8.85
CA ALA A 177 -1.28 11.73 -7.95
C ALA A 177 -2.30 11.08 -7.00
N LEU A 178 -2.34 11.54 -5.75
CA LEU A 178 -3.39 11.17 -4.80
C LEU A 178 -4.76 11.75 -5.20
N GLY A 179 -4.76 12.80 -6.03
CA GLY A 179 -5.97 13.43 -6.54
C GLY A 179 -6.66 14.34 -5.51
N PRO A 180 -7.95 14.67 -5.73
CA PRO A 180 -8.69 15.60 -4.88
C PRO A 180 -8.71 15.14 -3.43
N VAL A 181 -8.50 16.07 -2.49
CA VAL A 181 -8.30 15.77 -1.06
C VAL A 181 -9.42 14.91 -0.49
N GLU A 182 -10.68 15.23 -0.77
CA GLU A 182 -11.85 14.50 -0.30
C GLU A 182 -11.89 13.02 -0.74
N ASN A 183 -11.15 12.68 -1.79
CA ASN A 183 -11.09 11.33 -2.33
C ASN A 183 -9.90 10.51 -1.82
N ARG A 184 -8.97 11.11 -1.09
CA ARG A 184 -7.74 10.43 -0.68
C ARG A 184 -8.01 9.43 0.45
N GLU A 185 -7.31 8.30 0.36
CA GLU A 185 -7.32 7.26 1.38
C GLU A 185 -5.98 6.54 1.42
N ALA A 186 -5.64 6.03 2.60
CA ALA A 186 -4.49 5.16 2.79
C ALA A 186 -4.75 4.15 3.90
N VAL A 187 -4.11 2.99 3.79
CA VAL A 187 -3.99 2.01 4.86
C VAL A 187 -2.52 1.88 5.21
N ILE A 188 -2.15 2.26 6.43
CA ILE A 188 -0.83 2.01 6.99
C ILE A 188 -0.83 0.61 7.62
N LEU A 189 0.25 -0.14 7.41
CA LEU A 189 0.47 -1.46 7.97
C LEU A 189 1.84 -1.52 8.66
N PHE A 190 1.88 -2.17 9.81
CA PHE A 190 3.11 -2.45 10.55
C PHE A 190 3.17 -3.92 10.93
N ASN A 191 4.38 -4.48 10.88
CA ASN A 191 4.70 -5.68 11.66
C ASN A 191 5.04 -5.24 13.09
N THR A 192 4.23 -5.66 14.07
CA THR A 192 4.36 -5.20 15.46
C THR A 192 5.63 -5.72 16.14
N ASN A 193 6.25 -6.78 15.63
CA ASN A 193 7.52 -7.30 16.13
C ASN A 193 8.70 -6.44 15.68
N THR A 194 8.69 -5.95 14.44
CA THR A 194 9.84 -5.26 13.81
C THR A 194 9.68 -3.76 13.66
N ARG A 195 8.48 -3.21 13.90
CA ARG A 195 8.23 -1.76 13.86
C ARG A 195 9.24 -1.02 14.73
N LYS A 196 9.95 -0.07 14.12
CA LYS A 196 10.88 0.82 14.82
C LYS A 196 10.05 1.92 15.49
N THR A 197 10.12 2.03 16.80
CA THR A 197 9.52 3.15 17.56
C THR A 197 10.59 3.75 18.46
N PRO A 198 10.44 5.00 18.94
CA PRO A 198 11.39 5.57 19.88
C PRO A 198 11.67 4.64 21.07
N GLU A 199 10.64 3.98 21.61
CA GLU A 199 10.76 3.05 22.74
C GLU A 199 11.55 1.78 22.39
N LYS A 200 11.53 1.36 21.12
CA LYS A 200 12.23 0.17 20.62
C LYS A 200 13.60 0.47 19.99
N THR A 201 13.97 1.75 19.85
CA THR A 201 15.20 2.19 19.14
C THR A 201 16.23 2.81 20.09
N ILE A 202 15.95 2.88 21.40
CA ILE A 202 16.96 3.25 22.40
C ILE A 202 17.88 2.04 22.60
N GLU A 203 18.99 2.00 21.85
CA GLU A 203 20.15 1.24 22.28
C GLU A 203 20.64 1.86 23.59
N TYR A 204 20.46 1.14 24.70
CA TYR A 204 21.20 1.45 25.91
C TYR A 204 22.67 1.19 25.60
N PHE A 205 23.44 2.25 25.35
CA PHE A 205 24.89 2.20 25.46
C PHE A 205 25.19 1.88 26.93
N LEU A 206 25.40 0.60 27.24
CA LEU A 206 25.97 0.10 28.50
C LEU A 206 27.48 -0.05 28.34
#